data_AF-K1TE46-F1
#
_entry.id   AF-K1TE46-F1
#
_cell.length_a   1.000
_cell.length_b   1.000
_cell.length_c   1.000
_cell.angle_alpha   90.00
_cell.angle_beta   90.00
_cell.angle_gamma   90.00
#
_symmetry.space_group_name_H-M   'P 1'
#
loop_
_entity.id
_entity.type
_entity.pdbx_description
1 polymer ?
#
loop_
_entity_poly.entity_id
_entity_poly.type
_entity_poly.pdbx_seq_one_letter_code
_entity_poly.pdbx_strand_id
1 'polypeptide(L)'
;AIDLDDADFHIDLTQVARQIADTVPQHAPTTYEWNLREEADDTTAQPRLPDSVRLSPTLIPIEDFDTTGHSRLTAFYEKLQKGDAPVRIAVMGDSFVEGDILSSDLREKLQLRFGGSGAGFAPMASPLTGFRRTIKTQSKGWDSYNIMQRRNTPAAISDYYYISGWLCQPSDGASVRWEGSSDRACLDSCRTARILFVSRDDSRIEVTVNDRDNRTFDIEGSPAVRQIVVHDDIRSLSFKVLSGAAGAIGYGAIFESAPGVVV
;
A
#
# COMPACT_ATOMS: atom_id res chain seq x y z
N ALA A 1 41.23 -7.63 -24.99
CA ALA A 1 41.59 -6.47 -24.17
C ALA A 1 41.23 -5.24 -24.99
N ILE A 2 40.27 -4.44 -24.50
CA ILE A 2 39.91 -3.15 -25.10
C ILE A 2 40.33 -2.13 -24.03
N ASP A 3 41.42 -1.43 -24.31
CA ASP A 3 41.86 -0.25 -23.56
C ASP A 3 40.86 0.88 -23.81
N LEU A 4 40.38 1.50 -22.74
CA LEU A 4 39.68 2.77 -22.79
C LEU A 4 40.59 3.82 -22.16
N ASP A 5 41.02 4.77 -23.00
CA ASP A 5 41.86 5.92 -22.68
C ASP A 5 41.11 6.90 -21.75
N ASP A 6 41.78 7.35 -20.68
CA ASP A 6 41.29 8.28 -19.64
C ASP A 6 41.08 9.74 -20.12
N ALA A 7 40.83 9.97 -21.41
CA ALA A 7 40.75 11.31 -21.99
C ALA A 7 39.33 11.83 -22.28
N ASP A 8 38.27 11.04 -22.06
CA ASP A 8 36.89 11.41 -22.45
C ASP A 8 36.02 12.02 -21.32
N PHE A 9 36.63 12.41 -20.19
CA PHE A 9 35.94 13.14 -19.12
C PHE A 9 36.69 14.41 -18.70
N HIS A 10 36.76 15.39 -19.61
CA HIS A 10 37.13 16.75 -19.23
C HIS A 10 35.89 17.60 -18.94
N ILE A 11 35.61 17.79 -17.64
CA ILE A 11 34.62 18.75 -17.15
C ILE A 11 35.31 20.11 -16.99
N ASP A 12 34.82 21.13 -17.71
CA ASP A 12 35.27 22.52 -17.54
C ASP A 12 34.71 23.09 -16.22
N LEU A 13 35.55 23.06 -15.18
CA LEU A 13 35.23 23.52 -13.83
C LEU A 13 34.94 25.02 -13.74
N THR A 14 35.29 25.81 -14.76
CA THR A 14 34.98 27.24 -14.82
C THR A 14 33.52 27.50 -15.17
N GLN A 15 32.87 26.57 -15.89
CA GLN A 15 31.44 26.64 -16.21
C GLN A 15 30.56 26.15 -15.05
N VAL A 16 31.06 25.21 -14.23
CA VAL A 16 30.41 24.77 -12.98
C VAL A 16 30.44 25.86 -11.90
N ALA A 17 31.52 26.63 -11.80
CA ALA A 17 31.67 27.69 -10.80
C ALA A 17 30.71 28.90 -10.96
N ARG A 18 30.06 29.07 -12.11
CA ARG A 18 29.04 30.13 -12.32
C ARG A 18 27.59 29.71 -12.04
N GLN A 19 27.33 28.41 -11.80
CA GLN A 19 26.00 27.90 -11.39
C GLN A 19 25.91 27.56 -9.90
N ILE A 20 26.97 27.79 -9.11
CA ILE A 20 27.00 27.60 -7.65
C ILE A 20 27.21 28.96 -6.96
N ALA A 21 26.36 29.92 -7.29
CA ALA A 21 26.26 31.19 -6.58
C ALA A 21 24.79 31.42 -6.20
N ASP A 22 24.27 30.62 -5.25
CA ASP A 22 23.32 31.08 -4.22
C ASP A 22 22.90 30.02 -3.16
N THR A 23 23.85 29.27 -2.60
CA THR A 23 23.59 28.53 -1.34
C THR A 23 24.85 28.46 -0.50
N VAL A 24 25.20 29.58 0.15
CA VAL A 24 26.11 29.57 1.30
C VAL A 24 25.25 29.40 2.56
N PRO A 25 25.56 28.45 3.47
CA PRO A 25 24.88 28.35 4.75
C PRO A 25 25.22 29.59 5.59
N GLN A 26 24.21 30.41 5.93
CA GLN A 26 24.36 31.36 7.02
C GLN A 26 24.51 30.56 8.33
N HIS A 27 25.55 30.86 9.11
CA HIS A 27 25.76 30.24 10.41
C HIS A 27 24.48 30.32 11.25
N ALA A 28 24.08 29.22 11.88
CA ALA A 28 22.95 29.20 12.78
C ALA A 28 23.23 30.15 13.96
N PRO A 29 22.31 31.06 14.31
CA PRO A 29 22.50 31.92 15.46
C PRO A 29 22.61 31.07 16.74
N THR A 30 23.61 31.37 17.57
CA THR A 30 23.88 30.64 18.83
C THR A 30 23.06 31.15 20.01
N THR A 31 22.28 32.21 19.84
CA THR A 31 21.43 32.80 20.88
C THR A 31 20.07 33.17 20.28
N TYR A 32 18.99 32.75 20.94
CA TYR A 32 17.62 33.11 20.61
C TYR A 32 17.00 33.77 21.84
N GLU A 33 16.62 35.05 21.70
CA GLU A 33 15.90 35.79 22.74
C GLU A 33 14.40 35.87 22.39
N TRP A 34 13.55 35.70 23.40
CA TRP A 34 12.11 35.83 23.29
C TRP A 34 11.62 36.95 24.21
N ASN A 35 11.37 38.13 23.62
CA ASN A 35 10.76 39.25 24.33
C ASN A 35 9.23 39.16 24.22
N LEU A 36 8.59 38.95 25.37
CA LEU A 36 7.17 38.62 25.50
C LEU A 36 6.24 39.84 25.64
N ARG A 37 6.71 41.06 25.36
CA ARG A 37 5.92 42.29 25.42
C ARG A 37 6.40 43.25 24.32
N GLU A 38 5.46 43.80 23.54
CA GLU A 38 5.60 44.49 22.23
C GLU A 38 5.46 43.47 21.08
N GLU A 39 4.31 43.24 20.46
CA GLU A 39 3.39 44.22 19.86
C GLU A 39 1.92 43.88 20.20
N ALA A 40 1.41 44.53 21.24
CA ALA A 40 0.04 45.01 21.19
C ALA A 40 0.14 46.45 20.68
N ASP A 41 -0.28 46.70 19.44
CA ASP A 41 -1.17 47.80 19.02
C ASP A 41 -0.95 48.12 17.53
N ASP A 42 -1.73 47.49 16.65
CA ASP A 42 -2.20 48.16 15.43
C ASP A 42 -3.66 47.77 15.18
N THR A 43 -4.53 48.49 15.88
CA THR A 43 -5.97 48.45 15.71
C THR A 43 -6.35 49.14 14.39
N THR A 44 -6.41 48.38 13.29
CA THR A 44 -7.43 48.47 12.21
C THR A 44 -7.20 47.46 11.06
N ALA A 45 -6.78 46.24 11.36
CA ALA A 45 -6.99 45.13 10.42
C ALA A 45 -8.35 44.48 10.73
N GLN A 46 -9.39 44.85 9.96
CA GLN A 46 -10.59 44.00 9.92
C GLN A 46 -10.13 42.57 9.60
N PRO A 47 -10.65 41.54 10.30
CA PRO A 47 -10.37 40.18 9.91
C PRO A 47 -10.90 40.03 8.49
N ARG A 48 -10.00 39.92 7.50
CA ARG A 48 -10.37 39.29 6.24
C ARG A 48 -10.60 37.84 6.59
N LEU A 49 -11.81 37.54 7.05
CA LEU A 49 -12.39 36.21 6.91
C LEU A 49 -12.08 35.80 5.47
N PRO A 50 -11.37 34.68 5.23
CA PRO A 50 -11.28 34.16 3.89
C PRO A 50 -12.72 34.02 3.40
N ASP A 51 -13.05 34.80 2.38
CA ASP A 51 -14.39 34.86 1.80
C ASP A 51 -14.58 33.56 1.00
N SER A 52 -14.67 32.43 1.72
CA SER A 52 -14.87 31.08 1.18
C SER A 52 -16.22 30.95 0.47
N VAL A 53 -17.06 31.99 0.54
CA VAL A 53 -18.34 32.10 -0.13
C VAL A 53 -18.19 32.62 -1.58
N ARG A 54 -17.07 33.27 -1.94
CA ARG A 54 -16.85 33.76 -3.32
C ARG A 54 -16.34 32.71 -4.31
N LEU A 55 -16.09 31.47 -3.86
CA LEU A 55 -15.87 30.32 -4.72
C LEU A 55 -17.08 29.39 -4.62
N SER A 56 -18.20 29.80 -5.22
CA SER A 56 -19.36 28.93 -5.37
C SER A 56 -19.54 28.48 -6.82
N PRO A 57 -18.69 27.61 -7.39
CA PRO A 57 -19.23 26.48 -8.11
C PRO A 57 -19.84 25.53 -7.06
N THR A 58 -21.01 24.96 -7.31
CA THR A 58 -21.49 23.82 -6.52
C THR A 58 -20.31 22.83 -6.38
N LEU A 59 -19.84 22.55 -5.17
CA LEU A 59 -18.73 21.63 -4.97
C LEU A 59 -19.12 20.30 -5.63
N ILE A 60 -18.48 19.94 -6.74
CA ILE A 60 -18.64 18.65 -7.38
C ILE A 60 -17.66 17.71 -6.68
N PRO A 61 -18.12 16.77 -5.81
CA PRO A 61 -17.19 15.98 -5.01
C PRO A 61 -16.33 15.02 -5.84
N ILE A 62 -16.86 14.57 -6.98
CA ILE A 62 -16.16 13.77 -7.99
C ILE A 62 -16.53 14.35 -9.35
N GLU A 63 -15.59 15.07 -9.96
CA GLU A 63 -15.76 15.63 -11.31
C GLU A 63 -15.27 14.62 -12.35
N ASP A 64 -16.12 14.37 -13.34
CA ASP A 64 -15.80 13.53 -14.49
C ASP A 64 -15.41 14.42 -15.67
N PHE A 65 -14.13 14.44 -16.00
CA PHE A 65 -13.58 15.26 -17.09
C PHE A 65 -13.78 14.64 -18.48
N ASP A 66 -14.36 13.44 -18.56
CA ASP A 66 -14.66 12.82 -19.85
C ASP A 66 -15.86 13.51 -20.53
N THR A 67 -15.58 14.18 -21.64
CA THR A 67 -16.58 14.92 -22.42
C THR A 67 -17.22 14.09 -23.54
N THR A 68 -16.87 12.81 -23.68
CA THR A 68 -17.31 11.93 -24.79
C THR A 68 -18.65 11.23 -24.56
N GLY A 69 -19.24 11.38 -23.37
CA GLY A 69 -20.52 10.76 -23.01
C GLY A 69 -20.45 9.26 -22.68
N HIS A 70 -19.26 8.66 -22.69
CA HIS A 70 -19.05 7.22 -22.39
C HIS A 70 -17.91 7.03 -21.39
N SER A 71 -18.02 7.70 -20.23
CA SER A 71 -16.91 7.72 -19.29
C SER A 71 -16.64 6.36 -18.66
N ARG A 72 -15.38 6.16 -18.25
CA ARG A 72 -15.00 4.99 -17.47
C ARG A 72 -15.70 4.95 -16.12
N LEU A 73 -16.08 6.11 -15.57
CA LEU A 73 -16.90 6.20 -14.36
C LEU A 73 -18.32 5.71 -14.61
N THR A 74 -18.95 6.05 -15.75
CA THR A 74 -20.26 5.50 -16.13
C THR A 74 -20.20 3.97 -16.20
N ALA A 75 -19.22 3.40 -16.91
CA ALA A 75 -19.08 1.94 -17.00
C ALA A 75 -18.81 1.27 -15.63
N PHE A 76 -18.10 1.97 -14.73
CA PHE A 76 -17.88 1.52 -13.36
C PHE A 76 -19.18 1.53 -12.54
N TYR A 77 -19.98 2.61 -12.62
CA TYR A 77 -21.27 2.70 -11.93
C TYR A 77 -22.27 1.68 -12.45
N GLU A 78 -22.31 1.44 -13.77
CA GLU A 78 -23.15 0.39 -14.37
C GLU A 78 -22.79 -0.99 -13.83
N LYS A 79 -21.49 -1.31 -13.73
CA LYS A 79 -21.03 -2.58 -13.12
C LYS A 79 -21.42 -2.70 -11.66
N LEU A 80 -21.27 -1.63 -10.87
CA LEU A 80 -21.70 -1.61 -9.47
C LEU A 80 -23.20 -1.83 -9.31
N GLN A 81 -24.02 -1.18 -10.15
CA GLN A 81 -25.47 -1.31 -10.11
C GLN A 81 -25.94 -2.68 -10.60
N LYS A 82 -25.27 -3.26 -11.61
CA LYS A 82 -25.61 -4.57 -12.14
C LYS A 82 -25.36 -5.68 -11.13
N GLY A 83 -24.26 -5.60 -10.37
CA GLY A 83 -23.97 -6.50 -9.24
C GLY A 83 -23.81 -7.97 -9.61
N ASP A 84 -23.60 -8.30 -10.90
CA ASP A 84 -23.48 -9.66 -11.41
C ASP A 84 -22.04 -10.19 -11.44
N ALA A 85 -21.07 -9.32 -11.16
CA ALA A 85 -19.65 -9.62 -11.11
C ALA A 85 -18.98 -8.85 -9.97
N PRO A 86 -17.85 -9.36 -9.42
CA PRO A 86 -17.09 -8.63 -8.42
C PRO A 86 -16.51 -7.33 -8.99
N VAL A 87 -16.61 -6.25 -8.22
CA VAL A 87 -15.96 -4.96 -8.48
C VAL A 87 -14.80 -4.79 -7.51
N ARG A 88 -13.58 -4.75 -8.05
CA ARG A 88 -12.34 -4.61 -7.26
C ARG A 88 -11.76 -3.22 -7.47
N ILE A 89 -11.55 -2.48 -6.40
CA ILE A 89 -11.08 -1.09 -6.43
C ILE A 89 -9.73 -1.02 -5.73
N ALA A 90 -8.65 -0.91 -6.49
CA ALA A 90 -7.33 -0.66 -5.90
C ALA A 90 -7.15 0.84 -5.63
N VAL A 91 -6.88 1.21 -4.39
CA VAL A 91 -6.47 2.58 -4.01
C VAL A 91 -4.97 2.57 -3.77
N MET A 92 -4.23 3.38 -4.51
CA MET A 92 -2.79 3.55 -4.37
C MET A 92 -2.51 4.95 -3.86
N GLY A 93 -1.71 5.08 -2.80
CA GLY A 93 -1.42 6.36 -2.18
C GLY A 93 -0.35 6.24 -1.11
N ASP A 94 -0.36 7.21 -0.20
CA ASP A 94 0.61 7.33 0.89
C ASP A 94 0.14 6.61 2.17
N SER A 95 0.63 7.07 3.32
CA SER A 95 0.30 6.53 4.63
C SER A 95 -1.18 6.55 4.99
N PHE A 96 -2.01 7.44 4.41
CA PHE A 96 -3.46 7.45 4.64
C PHE A 96 -4.15 6.23 4.04
N VAL A 97 -3.64 5.75 2.90
CA VAL A 97 -4.10 4.52 2.25
C VAL A 97 -3.47 3.32 2.96
N GLU A 98 -2.18 3.38 3.28
CA GLU A 98 -1.50 2.26 3.93
C GLU A 98 -2.07 1.93 5.33
N GLY A 99 -2.39 2.97 6.10
CA GLY A 99 -3.08 2.88 7.40
C GLY A 99 -4.58 2.58 7.29
N ASP A 100 -5.11 2.41 6.08
CA ASP A 100 -6.51 2.11 5.78
C ASP A 100 -7.50 3.15 6.34
N ILE A 101 -7.13 4.43 6.35
CA ILE A 101 -7.95 5.51 6.93
C ILE A 101 -9.11 5.84 5.98
N LEU A 102 -8.81 6.25 4.75
CA LEU A 102 -9.82 6.59 3.74
C LEU A 102 -10.47 5.33 3.13
N SER A 103 -9.64 4.33 2.83
CA SER A 103 -10.08 3.11 2.14
C SER A 103 -11.03 2.27 3.00
N SER A 104 -10.93 2.32 4.34
CA SER A 104 -11.88 1.61 5.21
C SER A 104 -13.30 2.17 5.13
N ASP A 105 -13.47 3.50 5.17
CA ASP A 105 -14.78 4.14 5.02
C ASP A 105 -15.37 3.92 3.62
N LEU A 106 -14.54 4.03 2.58
CA LEU A 106 -14.96 3.78 1.21
C LEU A 106 -15.45 2.35 1.03
N ARG A 107 -14.66 1.37 1.53
CA ARG A 107 -14.96 -0.05 1.47
C ARG A 107 -16.28 -0.38 2.15
N GLU A 108 -16.44 0.04 3.41
CA GLU A 108 -17.63 -0.25 4.20
C GLU A 108 -18.89 0.34 3.54
N LYS A 109 -18.84 1.59 3.09
CA LYS A 109 -19.99 2.22 2.41
C LYS A 109 -20.37 1.50 1.12
N LEU A 110 -19.39 1.10 0.32
CA LEU A 110 -19.65 0.38 -0.93
C LEU A 110 -20.14 -1.05 -0.68
N GLN A 111 -19.57 -1.77 0.28
CA GLN A 111 -20.00 -3.12 0.66
C GLN A 111 -21.42 -3.13 1.23
N LEU A 112 -21.76 -2.17 2.09
CA LEU A 112 -23.13 -2.02 2.60
C LEU A 112 -24.14 -1.70 1.48
N ARG A 113 -23.72 -0.94 0.47
CA ARG A 113 -24.63 -0.50 -0.61
C ARG A 113 -24.80 -1.54 -1.73
N PHE A 114 -23.71 -2.20 -2.11
CA PHE A 114 -23.64 -3.05 -3.32
C PHE A 114 -23.29 -4.52 -3.00
N GLY A 115 -23.18 -4.87 -1.71
CA GLY A 115 -22.75 -6.19 -1.26
C GLY A 115 -21.24 -6.38 -1.36
N GLY A 116 -20.79 -7.56 -0.93
CA GLY A 116 -19.37 -7.89 -0.80
C GLY A 116 -18.94 -7.93 0.66
N SER A 117 -17.80 -8.57 0.90
CA SER A 117 -17.21 -8.70 2.23
C SER A 117 -15.71 -8.93 2.11
N GLY A 118 -14.99 -8.78 3.22
CA GLY A 118 -13.53 -8.92 3.26
C GLY A 118 -12.80 -7.59 3.13
N ALA A 119 -11.60 -7.55 3.72
CA ALA A 119 -10.82 -6.33 3.88
C ALA A 119 -10.00 -5.92 2.65
N GLY A 120 -10.09 -6.66 1.54
CA GLY A 120 -9.23 -6.43 0.38
C GLY A 120 -7.80 -6.87 0.63
N PHE A 121 -6.83 -6.11 0.13
CA PHE A 121 -5.41 -6.48 0.21
C PHE A 121 -4.81 -6.17 1.59
N ALA A 122 -4.24 -7.20 2.23
CA ALA A 122 -3.44 -7.10 3.45
C ALA A 122 -2.00 -7.56 3.19
N PRO A 123 -0.98 -6.81 3.62
CA PRO A 123 0.42 -7.18 3.38
C PRO A 123 0.83 -8.41 4.20
N MET A 124 1.89 -9.10 3.75
CA MET A 124 2.50 -10.23 4.45
C MET A 124 3.08 -9.80 5.81
N ALA A 125 3.80 -8.69 5.81
CA ALA A 125 4.26 -7.98 6.99
C ALA A 125 4.45 -6.50 6.60
N SER A 126 4.14 -5.59 7.52
CA SER A 126 4.47 -4.17 7.40
C SER A 126 4.51 -3.57 8.81
N PRO A 127 5.37 -2.57 9.07
CA PRO A 127 5.33 -1.80 10.31
C PRO A 127 3.98 -1.11 10.56
N LEU A 128 3.16 -0.93 9.51
CA LEU A 128 1.89 -0.23 9.59
C LEU A 128 0.68 -1.16 9.81
N THR A 129 0.86 -2.48 9.85
CA THR A 129 -0.25 -3.42 10.05
C THR A 129 -0.99 -3.19 11.36
N GLY A 130 -0.30 -2.72 12.41
CA GLY A 130 -0.91 -2.39 13.70
C GLY A 130 -1.88 -1.20 13.67
N PHE A 131 -1.84 -0.35 12.64
CA PHE A 131 -2.77 0.76 12.50
C PHE A 131 -4.08 0.35 11.81
N ARG A 132 -4.08 -0.76 11.06
CA ARG A 132 -5.26 -1.24 10.35
C ARG A 132 -6.25 -1.87 11.32
N ARG A 133 -7.50 -1.37 11.28
CA ARG A 133 -8.62 -1.91 12.08
C ARG A 133 -9.50 -2.89 11.30
N THR A 134 -9.30 -2.98 9.99
CA THR A 134 -10.15 -3.75 9.07
C THR A 134 -9.76 -5.21 8.96
N ILE A 135 -8.50 -5.52 9.25
CA ILE A 135 -7.97 -6.89 9.33
C ILE A 135 -6.81 -6.93 10.30
N LYS A 136 -6.87 -7.85 11.25
CA LYS A 136 -5.78 -8.04 12.21
C LYS A 136 -4.70 -8.88 11.55
N THR A 137 -3.46 -8.40 11.58
CA THR A 137 -2.32 -9.10 10.97
C THR A 137 -1.26 -9.37 12.03
N GLN A 138 -0.86 -10.64 12.15
CA GLN A 138 0.21 -11.08 13.05
C GLN A 138 1.27 -11.79 12.22
N SER A 139 2.45 -11.20 12.13
CA SER A 139 3.56 -11.70 11.30
C SER A 139 4.80 -11.99 12.14
N LYS A 140 5.52 -13.06 11.81
CA LYS A 140 6.78 -13.46 12.45
C LYS A 140 7.75 -14.01 11.41
N GLY A 141 9.02 -13.63 11.51
CA GLY A 141 10.10 -14.14 10.63
C GLY A 141 10.11 -13.54 9.23
N TRP A 142 9.61 -12.30 9.07
CA TRP A 142 9.56 -11.59 7.80
C TRP A 142 10.38 -10.30 7.86
N ASP A 143 11.34 -10.16 6.96
CA ASP A 143 12.03 -8.89 6.70
C ASP A 143 11.25 -8.12 5.63
N SER A 144 10.73 -6.94 5.97
CA SER A 144 9.86 -6.16 5.08
C SER A 144 10.61 -4.99 4.47
N TYR A 145 10.49 -4.83 3.15
CA TYR A 145 11.14 -3.77 2.39
C TYR A 145 10.11 -2.95 1.62
N ASN A 146 10.23 -1.62 1.68
CA ASN A 146 9.42 -0.70 0.90
C ASN A 146 10.22 -0.09 -0.26
N ILE A 147 9.55 0.22 -1.36
CA ILE A 147 10.17 0.74 -2.58
C ILE A 147 10.81 2.12 -2.39
N MET A 148 10.31 2.92 -1.45
CA MET A 148 10.86 4.24 -1.11
C MET A 148 12.26 4.16 -0.51
N GLN A 149 12.60 3.03 0.12
CA GLN A 149 13.91 2.73 0.70
C GLN A 149 14.60 1.60 -0.06
N ARG A 150 14.40 1.49 -1.38
CA ARG A 150 14.94 0.41 -2.22
C ARG A 150 16.43 0.14 -2.00
N ARG A 151 17.24 1.15 -1.70
CA ARG A 151 18.68 1.02 -1.38
C ARG A 151 18.98 0.07 -0.20
N ASN A 152 18.02 -0.10 0.72
CA ASN A 152 18.13 -0.99 1.88
C ASN A 152 17.72 -2.43 1.54
N THR A 153 17.21 -2.68 0.34
CA THR A 153 16.72 -3.99 -0.09
C THR A 153 17.89 -4.81 -0.64
N PRO A 154 18.04 -6.09 -0.23
CA PRO A 154 19.06 -6.96 -0.79
C PRO A 154 19.01 -6.98 -2.32
N ALA A 155 20.18 -6.88 -2.96
CA ALA A 155 20.29 -6.81 -4.42
C ALA A 155 19.61 -8.00 -5.13
N ALA A 156 19.59 -9.19 -4.49
CA ALA A 156 18.96 -10.38 -5.04
C ALA A 156 17.43 -10.31 -5.18
N ILE A 157 16.77 -9.36 -4.49
CA ILE A 157 15.31 -9.22 -4.49
C ILE A 157 14.84 -7.79 -4.82
N SER A 158 15.75 -6.88 -5.16
CA SER A 158 15.46 -5.45 -5.35
C SER A 158 14.60 -5.13 -6.57
N ASP A 159 14.46 -6.08 -7.50
CA ASP A 159 13.63 -5.99 -8.71
C ASP A 159 12.28 -6.72 -8.56
N TYR A 160 12.00 -7.28 -7.38
CA TYR A 160 10.79 -8.08 -7.12
C TYR A 160 9.68 -7.30 -6.40
N TYR A 161 9.75 -5.97 -6.35
CA TYR A 161 8.62 -5.17 -5.86
C TYR A 161 7.37 -5.43 -6.70
N TYR A 162 6.23 -5.54 -6.03
CA TYR A 162 4.94 -5.69 -6.67
C TYR A 162 4.08 -4.44 -6.50
N ILE A 163 2.82 -4.50 -6.93
CA ILE A 163 1.94 -3.33 -7.04
C ILE A 163 1.75 -2.53 -5.74
N SER A 164 1.91 -3.16 -4.57
CA SER A 164 1.81 -2.48 -3.27
C SER A 164 3.04 -1.64 -2.91
N GLY A 165 4.15 -1.77 -3.63
CA GLY A 165 5.43 -1.16 -3.28
C GLY A 165 6.12 -1.82 -2.07
N TRP A 166 5.62 -2.97 -1.61
CA TRP A 166 6.18 -3.77 -0.53
C TRP A 166 6.57 -5.16 -1.02
N LEU A 167 7.64 -5.71 -0.44
CA LEU A 167 8.00 -7.12 -0.53
C LEU A 167 8.54 -7.59 0.83
N CYS A 168 8.29 -8.86 1.17
CA CYS A 168 8.70 -9.45 2.43
C CYS A 168 9.55 -10.69 2.19
N GLN A 169 10.78 -10.72 2.70
CA GLN A 169 11.65 -11.88 2.64
C GLN A 169 11.42 -12.76 3.89
N PRO A 170 11.04 -14.04 3.74
CA PRO A 170 10.86 -14.93 4.87
C PRO A 170 12.18 -15.53 5.35
N SER A 171 12.20 -15.97 6.61
CA SER A 171 13.05 -17.08 7.08
C SER A 171 12.27 -18.40 7.05
N ASP A 172 12.96 -19.54 7.13
CA ASP A 172 12.26 -20.83 7.30
C ASP A 172 11.47 -20.82 8.61
N GLY A 173 10.21 -21.25 8.55
CA GLY A 173 9.24 -21.15 9.64
C GLY A 173 8.54 -19.78 9.76
N ALA A 174 8.85 -18.80 8.89
CA ALA A 174 8.14 -17.53 8.85
C ALA A 174 6.65 -17.75 8.63
N SER A 175 5.83 -16.98 9.35
CA SER A 175 4.38 -17.13 9.32
C SER A 175 3.70 -15.78 9.39
N VAL A 176 2.57 -15.65 8.71
CA VAL A 176 1.61 -14.58 8.91
C VAL A 176 0.24 -15.18 9.15
N ARG A 177 -0.53 -14.53 10.03
CA ARG A 177 -1.94 -14.80 10.24
C ARG A 177 -2.72 -13.51 10.03
N TRP A 178 -3.74 -13.58 9.18
CA TRP A 178 -4.74 -12.55 9.01
C TRP A 178 -6.06 -13.02 9.63
N GLU A 179 -6.73 -12.12 10.35
CA GLU A 179 -8.03 -12.38 10.97
C GLU A 179 -8.99 -11.23 10.63
N GLY A 180 -10.20 -11.60 10.24
CA GLY A 180 -11.30 -10.66 10.02
C GLY A 180 -11.57 -9.80 11.26
N SER A 181 -12.17 -8.64 11.03
CA SER A 181 -12.45 -7.68 12.09
C SER A 181 -13.95 -7.48 12.24
N SER A 182 -14.39 -7.35 13.49
CA SER A 182 -15.76 -6.93 13.83
C SER A 182 -15.86 -5.42 14.06
N ASP A 183 -14.76 -4.67 13.90
CA ASP A 183 -14.74 -3.21 14.15
C ASP A 183 -15.55 -2.42 13.12
N ARG A 184 -15.83 -3.03 11.96
CA ARG A 184 -16.60 -2.49 10.84
C ARG A 184 -17.46 -3.58 10.20
N ALA A 185 -18.52 -3.17 9.49
CA ALA A 185 -19.42 -4.10 8.82
C ALA A 185 -18.73 -4.86 7.68
N CYS A 186 -19.19 -6.10 7.44
CA CYS A 186 -18.76 -6.94 6.31
C CYS A 186 -17.29 -7.43 6.34
N LEU A 187 -16.59 -7.32 7.46
CA LEU A 187 -15.16 -7.68 7.57
C LEU A 187 -14.87 -8.89 8.48
N ASP A 188 -15.88 -9.47 9.11
CA ASP A 188 -15.75 -10.61 10.04
C ASP A 188 -15.39 -11.92 9.32
N SER A 189 -15.80 -12.05 8.05
CA SER A 189 -15.47 -13.18 7.19
C SER A 189 -15.49 -12.82 5.69
N CYS A 190 -14.85 -13.65 4.88
CA CYS A 190 -14.91 -13.58 3.42
C CYS A 190 -15.00 -14.97 2.78
N ARG A 191 -15.37 -15.02 1.49
CA ARG A 191 -15.54 -16.28 0.75
C ARG A 191 -14.31 -16.75 0.00
N THR A 192 -13.38 -15.84 -0.28
CA THR A 192 -12.20 -16.14 -1.09
C THR A 192 -11.01 -15.34 -0.59
N ALA A 193 -9.89 -16.03 -0.41
CA ALA A 193 -8.61 -15.40 -0.17
C ALA A 193 -7.60 -15.78 -1.27
N ARG A 194 -6.81 -14.81 -1.73
CA ARG A 194 -5.71 -15.03 -2.69
C ARG A 194 -4.40 -14.58 -2.07
N ILE A 195 -3.54 -15.51 -1.72
CA ILE A 195 -2.21 -15.23 -1.20
C ILE A 195 -1.25 -15.06 -2.37
N LEU A 196 -0.53 -13.95 -2.43
CA LEU A 196 0.41 -13.59 -3.50
C LEU A 196 1.85 -13.70 -3.00
N PHE A 197 2.67 -14.42 -3.76
CA PHE A 197 4.08 -14.69 -3.41
C PHE A 197 4.89 -15.10 -4.65
N VAL A 198 6.20 -15.19 -4.50
CA VAL A 198 7.13 -15.82 -5.45
C VAL A 198 7.90 -16.92 -4.70
N SER A 199 8.27 -17.98 -5.40
CA SER A 199 9.22 -19.01 -4.92
C SER A 199 10.16 -19.32 -6.06
N ARG A 200 11.35 -18.69 -6.07
CA ARG A 200 12.35 -18.82 -7.15
C ARG A 200 12.99 -20.20 -7.18
N ASP A 201 13.10 -20.83 -6.02
CA ASP A 201 13.54 -22.20 -5.80
C ASP A 201 12.38 -23.01 -5.21
N ASP A 202 12.54 -24.34 -5.18
CA ASP A 202 11.55 -25.23 -4.58
C ASP A 202 11.30 -24.85 -3.11
N SER A 203 10.03 -24.74 -2.76
CA SER A 203 9.62 -24.35 -1.41
C SER A 203 8.46 -25.19 -0.92
N ARG A 204 8.26 -25.20 0.40
CA ARG A 204 7.14 -25.89 1.04
C ARG A 204 6.36 -24.91 1.89
N ILE A 205 5.07 -24.79 1.61
CA ILE A 205 4.20 -23.78 2.22
C ILE A 205 3.03 -24.47 2.88
N GLU A 206 2.70 -24.07 4.10
CA GLU A 206 1.48 -24.47 4.80
C GLU A 206 0.49 -23.30 4.82
N VAL A 207 -0.76 -23.59 4.48
CA VAL A 207 -1.87 -22.65 4.61
C VAL A 207 -2.89 -23.25 5.58
N THR A 208 -3.33 -22.46 6.55
CA THR A 208 -4.32 -22.86 7.57
C THR A 208 -5.51 -21.93 7.53
N VAL A 209 -6.72 -22.49 7.42
CA VAL A 209 -7.98 -21.77 7.44
C VAL A 209 -8.64 -21.93 8.80
N ASN A 210 -9.15 -20.83 9.36
CA ASN A 210 -9.92 -20.80 10.61
C ASN A 210 -9.22 -21.50 11.78
N ASP A 211 -7.88 -21.45 11.79
CA ASP A 211 -6.99 -22.06 12.80
C ASP A 211 -7.19 -23.57 12.99
N ARG A 212 -7.77 -24.26 11.99
CA ARG A 212 -8.15 -25.67 12.08
C ARG A 212 -7.68 -26.47 10.87
N ASP A 213 -8.13 -26.08 9.68
CA ASP A 213 -7.91 -26.86 8.47
C ASP A 213 -6.61 -26.41 7.79
N ASN A 214 -5.57 -27.24 7.86
CA ASN A 214 -4.30 -26.95 7.23
C ASN A 214 -4.07 -27.80 5.98
N ARG A 215 -3.33 -27.23 5.02
CA ARG A 215 -2.85 -27.92 3.84
C ARG A 215 -1.45 -27.46 3.51
N THR A 216 -0.58 -28.43 3.21
CA THR A 216 0.76 -28.17 2.71
C THR A 216 0.80 -28.22 1.18
N PHE A 217 1.61 -27.35 0.59
CA PHE A 217 1.87 -27.25 -0.84
C PHE A 217 3.38 -27.35 -1.07
N ASP A 218 3.78 -28.27 -1.93
CA ASP A 218 5.12 -28.28 -2.51
C ASP A 218 5.09 -27.41 -3.77
N ILE A 219 5.90 -26.36 -3.78
CA ILE A 219 5.91 -25.34 -4.82
C ILE A 219 7.21 -25.48 -5.60
N GLU A 220 7.10 -25.77 -6.89
CA GLU A 220 8.24 -25.76 -7.81
C GLU A 220 8.85 -24.35 -7.94
N GLY A 221 10.18 -24.26 -8.06
CA GLY A 221 10.88 -23.01 -8.30
C GLY A 221 10.46 -22.30 -9.60
N SER A 222 10.16 -21.01 -9.52
CA SER A 222 9.92 -20.11 -10.66
C SER A 222 10.03 -18.65 -10.26
N PRO A 223 10.56 -17.76 -11.13
CA PRO A 223 10.56 -16.31 -10.86
C PRO A 223 9.18 -15.66 -10.98
N ALA A 224 8.16 -16.36 -11.50
CA ALA A 224 6.83 -15.80 -11.69
C ALA A 224 6.09 -15.58 -10.37
N VAL A 225 5.28 -14.51 -10.32
CA VAL A 225 4.31 -14.30 -9.22
C VAL A 225 3.28 -15.43 -9.25
N ARG A 226 3.10 -16.06 -8.10
CA ARG A 226 2.16 -17.16 -7.87
C ARG A 226 1.03 -16.71 -6.95
N GLN A 227 -0.06 -17.48 -6.99
CA GLN A 227 -1.14 -17.33 -6.04
C GLN A 227 -1.59 -18.69 -5.49
N ILE A 228 -1.93 -18.71 -4.20
CA ILE A 228 -2.77 -19.77 -3.62
C ILE A 228 -4.16 -19.18 -3.39
N VAL A 229 -5.17 -19.81 -3.99
CA VAL A 229 -6.56 -19.39 -3.87
C VAL A 229 -7.29 -20.34 -2.92
N VAL A 230 -7.91 -19.78 -1.90
CA VAL A 230 -8.69 -20.49 -0.88
C VAL A 230 -10.14 -20.06 -1.00
N HIS A 231 -11.05 -21.04 -1.02
CA HIS A 231 -12.50 -20.82 -1.04
C HIS A 231 -13.13 -21.50 0.18
N ASP A 232 -13.64 -20.70 1.12
CA ASP A 232 -14.28 -21.17 2.36
C ASP A 232 -15.08 -20.03 3.02
N ASP A 233 -15.65 -20.24 4.20
CA ASP A 233 -16.04 -19.21 5.16
C ASP A 233 -14.82 -18.75 5.99
N ILE A 234 -14.01 -17.87 5.41
CA ILE A 234 -12.69 -17.52 5.94
C ILE A 234 -12.83 -16.39 6.98
N ARG A 235 -12.66 -16.72 8.25
CA ARG A 235 -12.53 -15.77 9.39
C ARG A 235 -11.07 -15.50 9.74
N SER A 236 -10.22 -16.52 9.62
CA SER A 236 -8.77 -16.38 9.73
C SER A 236 -8.06 -17.20 8.66
N LEU A 237 -6.91 -16.71 8.23
CA LEU A 237 -6.03 -17.37 7.27
C LEU A 237 -4.59 -17.23 7.73
N SER A 238 -3.87 -18.33 7.80
CA SER A 238 -2.44 -18.34 8.06
C SER A 238 -1.68 -18.84 6.84
N PHE A 239 -0.53 -18.24 6.60
CA PHE A 239 0.44 -18.65 5.59
C PHE A 239 1.80 -18.83 6.28
N LYS A 240 2.41 -19.99 6.11
CA LYS A 240 3.69 -20.34 6.72
C LYS A 240 4.64 -20.95 5.71
N VAL A 241 5.85 -20.42 5.63
CA VAL A 241 6.93 -20.98 4.82
C VAL A 241 7.62 -22.06 5.66
N LEU A 242 7.42 -23.33 5.31
CA LEU A 242 8.03 -24.46 6.03
C LEU A 242 9.51 -24.65 5.64
N SER A 243 9.83 -24.49 4.36
CA SER A 243 11.20 -24.56 3.84
C SER A 243 11.33 -23.81 2.51
N GLY A 244 12.56 -23.48 2.11
CA GLY A 244 12.86 -22.82 0.83
C GLY A 244 12.76 -21.29 0.91
N ALA A 245 12.89 -20.72 2.12
CA ALA A 245 12.69 -19.28 2.34
C ALA A 245 13.65 -18.37 1.56
N ALA A 246 14.88 -18.83 1.27
CA ALA A 246 15.88 -18.05 0.52
C ALA A 246 15.40 -17.64 -0.90
N GLY A 247 14.63 -18.51 -1.54
CA GLY A 247 14.03 -18.26 -2.86
C GLY A 247 12.67 -17.58 -2.80
N ALA A 248 12.04 -17.51 -1.62
CA ALA A 248 10.67 -17.05 -1.44
C ALA A 248 10.56 -15.55 -1.19
N ILE A 249 9.48 -14.95 -1.68
CA ILE A 249 9.12 -13.54 -1.45
C ILE A 249 7.61 -13.48 -1.22
N GLY A 250 7.18 -12.88 -0.10
CA GLY A 250 5.77 -12.68 0.21
C GLY A 250 5.30 -11.27 -0.12
N TYR A 251 4.10 -11.14 -0.69
CA TYR A 251 3.47 -9.83 -0.93
C TYR A 251 2.31 -9.57 0.02
N GLY A 252 1.43 -10.55 0.21
CA GLY A 252 0.24 -10.42 1.04
C GLY A 252 -0.90 -11.29 0.55
N ALA A 253 -2.11 -10.99 1.01
CA ALA A 253 -3.31 -11.70 0.59
C ALA A 253 -4.47 -10.73 0.31
N ILE A 254 -5.32 -11.09 -0.66
CA ILE A 254 -6.56 -10.39 -0.99
C ILE A 254 -7.73 -11.17 -0.41
N PHE A 255 -8.53 -10.54 0.45
CA PHE A 255 -9.72 -11.12 1.09
C PHE A 255 -10.98 -10.51 0.50
N GLU A 256 -11.82 -11.33 -0.12
CA GLU A 256 -13.04 -10.86 -0.79
C GLU A 256 -14.18 -11.89 -0.77
N SER A 257 -15.40 -11.40 -0.97
CA SER A 257 -16.57 -12.20 -1.32
C SER A 257 -17.17 -11.69 -2.62
N ALA A 258 -17.46 -12.61 -3.54
CA ALA A 258 -18.12 -12.30 -4.81
C ALA A 258 -19.54 -12.92 -4.83
N PRO A 259 -20.51 -12.27 -5.50
CA PRO A 259 -20.43 -10.92 -6.09
C PRO A 259 -20.36 -9.84 -5.00
N GLY A 260 -20.07 -8.60 -5.41
CA GLY A 260 -19.96 -7.45 -4.52
C GLY A 260 -18.68 -6.63 -4.71
N VAL A 261 -18.41 -5.74 -3.76
CA VAL A 261 -17.28 -4.80 -3.80
C VAL A 261 -16.17 -5.21 -2.85
N VAL A 262 -14.93 -5.05 -3.33
CA VAL A 262 -13.73 -5.07 -2.50
C VAL A 262 -12.85 -3.87 -2.83
N VAL A 263 -12.23 -3.30 -1.81
CA VAL A 263 -11.31 -2.17 -1.90
C VAL A 263 -9.96 -2.56 -1.30
#